data_AF-A0A3D0W090-F1
#
_entry.id   AF-A0A3D0W090-F1
#
_cell.length_a   1.000
_cell.length_b   1.000
_cell.length_c   1.000
_cell.angle_alpha   90.00
_cell.angle_beta   90.00
_cell.angle_gamma   90.00
#
_symmetry.space_group_name_H-M   'P 1'
#
loop_
_entity.id
_entity.type
_entity.pdbx_description
1 polymer ?
#
loop_
_entity_poly.entity_id
_entity_poly.type
_entity_poly.pdbx_seq_one_letter_code
_entity_poly.pdbx_strand_id
1 'polypeptide(L)'
;MLCSRCKKRVAVVFMTRMENGKTINEGLCLQCARELGIGPVNELMEKMGITDDEIENMNDQLMGMMDENGEEMDMEQEPDDPDFVPGGAQTFPFLQNMFGKMNAQPERDQGASERKKRHADAKEKKAPKRKFLETYCSDLTQKARDNQLDRIIGRDEEIYRVVQILNRRTKNNPCLIGEPGVGKTAIAEGIAQRIAQGAVPQKLKDKEIHLLDMTALVAGTQFRGQFESRVKGLIDEV
;
A
#
# COMPACT_ATOMS: atom_id res chain seq x y z
N MET A 1 -26.49 19.25 3.64
CA MET A 1 -27.80 18.56 3.59
C MET A 1 -27.95 17.65 4.81
N LEU A 2 -29.12 17.66 5.46
CA LEU A 2 -29.40 16.82 6.63
C LEU A 2 -29.79 15.39 6.22
N CYS A 3 -29.51 14.42 7.08
CA CYS A 3 -29.83 13.00 6.91
C CYS A 3 -31.32 12.82 6.62
N SER A 4 -31.65 12.14 5.51
CA SER A 4 -33.02 11.88 5.09
C SER A 4 -33.83 11.11 6.12
N ARG A 5 -33.16 10.29 6.97
CA ARG A 5 -33.80 9.42 7.97
C ARG A 5 -34.02 10.11 9.32
N CYS A 6 -32.99 10.71 9.92
CA CYS A 6 -33.12 11.31 11.25
C CYS A 6 -33.32 12.83 11.24
N LYS A 7 -33.06 13.51 10.11
CA LYS A 7 -33.15 14.98 9.91
C LYS A 7 -32.44 15.87 10.92
N LYS A 8 -31.66 15.30 11.85
CA LYS A 8 -30.95 16.00 12.92
C LYS A 8 -29.45 16.16 12.65
N ARG A 9 -28.88 15.34 11.76
CA ARG A 9 -27.44 15.21 11.56
C ARG A 9 -27.07 15.32 10.09
N VAL A 10 -25.86 15.78 9.80
CA VAL A 10 -25.38 15.97 8.43
C VAL A 10 -25.28 14.61 7.71
N ALA A 11 -25.73 14.57 6.46
CA ALA A 11 -25.60 13.39 5.61
C ALA A 11 -24.16 13.26 5.09
N VAL A 12 -23.53 12.11 5.34
CA VAL A 12 -22.13 11.82 4.95
C VAL A 12 -22.04 10.63 4.00
N VAL A 13 -23.06 9.76 4.01
CA VAL A 13 -23.14 8.59 3.15
C VAL A 13 -24.29 8.80 2.17
N PHE A 14 -23.98 8.87 0.88
CA PHE A 14 -24.99 9.01 -0.17
C PHE A 14 -25.12 7.69 -0.92
N MET A 15 -26.35 7.23 -1.08
CA MET A 15 -26.62 6.00 -1.80
C MET A 15 -27.80 6.15 -2.73
N THR A 16 -27.76 5.39 -3.81
CA THR A 16 -28.84 5.29 -4.78
C THR A 16 -29.56 3.97 -4.58
N ARG A 17 -30.84 4.01 -4.20
CA ARG A 17 -31.71 2.82 -4.13
C ARG A 17 -32.72 2.88 -5.28
N MET A 18 -32.92 1.76 -5.96
CA MET A 18 -33.98 1.62 -6.96
C MET A 18 -35.24 1.05 -6.31
N GLU A 19 -36.32 1.83 -6.27
CA GLU A 19 -37.65 1.35 -5.89
C GLU A 19 -38.63 1.67 -7.02
N ASN A 20 -39.45 0.68 -7.42
CA ASN A 20 -40.45 0.80 -8.48
C ASN A 20 -39.92 1.40 -9.81
N GLY A 21 -38.69 1.07 -10.19
CA GLY A 21 -38.07 1.51 -11.45
C GLY A 21 -37.59 2.96 -11.46
N LYS A 22 -37.59 3.66 -10.31
CA LYS A 22 -37.00 4.99 -10.17
C LYS A 22 -35.81 4.94 -9.20
N THR A 23 -34.72 5.57 -9.59
CA THR A 23 -33.52 5.75 -8.75
C THR A 23 -33.76 6.88 -7.77
N ILE A 24 -33.78 6.57 -6.48
CA ILE A 24 -33.91 7.53 -5.39
C ILE A 24 -32.52 7.67 -4.74
N ASN A 25 -32.02 8.90 -4.70
CA ASN A 25 -30.76 9.23 -4.04
C ASN A 25 -31.05 9.70 -2.61
N GLU A 26 -30.55 8.97 -1.62
CA GLU A 26 -30.71 9.31 -0.21
C GLU A 26 -29.35 9.59 0.45
N GLY A 27 -29.31 10.64 1.26
CA GLY A 27 -28.18 10.98 2.11
C GLY A 27 -28.44 10.58 3.56
N LEU A 28 -27.56 9.78 4.16
CA LEU A 28 -27.68 9.27 5.52
C LEU A 28 -26.48 9.71 6.37
N CYS A 29 -26.71 9.95 7.67
CA CYS A 29 -25.63 10.14 8.63
C CYS A 29 -25.01 8.79 9.01
N LEU A 30 -23.79 8.81 9.58
CA LEU A 30 -23.03 7.60 9.91
C LEU A 30 -23.80 6.63 10.82
N GLN A 31 -24.47 7.12 11.86
CA GLN A 31 -25.27 6.25 12.73
C GLN A 31 -26.46 5.62 12.00
N CYS A 32 -27.20 6.40 11.19
CA CYS A 32 -28.32 5.86 10.40
C CYS A 32 -27.87 4.88 9.32
N ALA A 33 -26.68 5.06 8.74
CA ALA A 33 -26.10 4.17 7.76
C ALA A 33 -25.63 2.84 8.38
N ARG A 34 -25.11 2.87 9.62
CA ARG A 34 -24.75 1.67 10.38
C ARG A 34 -25.96 0.83 10.79
N GLU A 35 -27.03 1.45 11.29
CA GLU A 35 -28.28 0.73 11.60
C GLU A 35 -28.89 0.03 10.39
N LEU A 36 -28.68 0.57 9.18
CA LEU A 36 -29.15 -0.01 7.93
C LEU A 36 -28.25 -1.16 7.43
N GLY A 37 -27.19 -1.52 8.17
CA GLY A 37 -26.37 -2.70 7.90
C GLY A 37 -25.55 -2.59 6.62
N ILE A 38 -25.11 -1.38 6.25
CA ILE A 38 -24.50 -1.11 4.96
C ILE A 38 -23.02 -1.49 5.05
N GLY A 39 -22.68 -2.67 4.53
CA GLY A 39 -21.38 -3.33 4.67
C GLY A 39 -20.14 -2.44 4.53
N PRO A 40 -20.06 -1.55 3.52
CA PRO A 40 -18.91 -0.65 3.35
C PRO A 40 -18.69 0.33 4.50
N VAL A 41 -19.75 0.72 5.23
CA VAL A 41 -19.67 1.67 6.35
C VAL A 41 -19.16 0.96 7.60
N ASN A 42 -19.58 -0.29 7.83
CA ASN A 42 -19.12 -1.09 8.96
C ASN A 42 -17.61 -1.40 8.84
N GLU A 43 -17.13 -1.76 7.65
CA GLU A 43 -15.70 -1.97 7.40
C GLU A 43 -14.86 -0.69 7.52
N LEU A 44 -15.42 0.47 7.14
CA LEU A 44 -14.76 1.76 7.27
C LEU A 44 -14.60 2.15 8.76
N MET A 45 -15.62 1.90 9.58
CA MET A 45 -15.60 2.22 11.01
C MET A 45 -14.65 1.30 11.79
N GLU A 46 -14.64 0.00 11.47
CA GLU A 46 -13.76 -0.99 12.12
C GLU A 46 -12.28 -0.74 11.78
N LYS A 47 -11.97 -0.26 10.57
CA LYS A 47 -10.62 0.15 10.17
C LYS A 47 -10.16 1.48 10.78
N MET A 48 -11.08 2.39 11.11
CA MET A 48 -10.75 3.67 11.72
C MET A 48 -10.73 3.64 13.25
N GLY A 49 -11.15 2.53 13.88
CA GLY A 49 -11.00 2.31 15.33
C GLY A 49 -11.82 3.26 16.20
N ILE A 50 -12.83 3.91 15.64
CA ILE A 50 -13.64 4.92 16.33
C ILE A 50 -14.72 4.21 17.15
N THR A 51 -14.73 4.45 18.45
CA THR A 51 -15.72 3.88 19.38
C THR A 51 -17.00 4.73 19.43
N ASP A 52 -18.12 4.14 19.87
CA ASP A 52 -19.45 4.77 19.80
C ASP A 52 -19.52 6.13 20.51
N ASP A 53 -18.73 6.31 21.58
CA ASP A 53 -18.66 7.52 22.39
C ASP A 53 -17.83 8.65 21.72
N GLU A 54 -16.88 8.31 20.85
CA GLU A 54 -16.06 9.30 20.14
C GLU A 54 -16.84 9.96 18.99
N ILE A 55 -17.83 9.26 18.42
CA ILE A 55 -18.68 9.74 17.32
C ILE A 55 -19.68 10.80 17.80
N GLU A 56 -20.16 10.69 19.04
CA GLU A 56 -21.06 11.69 19.64
C GLU A 56 -20.29 12.99 19.91
N ASN A 57 -19.12 12.90 20.56
CA ASN A 57 -18.25 14.05 20.80
C ASN A 57 -17.79 14.74 19.50
N MET A 58 -17.52 13.97 18.44
CA MET A 58 -17.10 14.50 17.14
C MET A 58 -18.24 15.18 16.37
N ASN A 59 -19.49 14.74 16.57
CA ASN A 59 -20.67 15.40 15.99
C ASN A 59 -21.00 16.71 16.71
N ASP A 60 -20.88 16.74 18.04
CA ASP A 60 -21.16 17.94 18.81
C ASP A 60 -20.11 19.04 18.54
N GLN A 61 -18.85 18.64 18.36
CA GLN A 61 -17.77 19.55 17.98
C GLN A 61 -17.92 20.08 16.55
N LEU A 62 -18.48 19.29 15.63
CA LEU A 62 -18.75 19.69 14.25
C LEU A 62 -19.99 20.60 14.11
N MET A 63 -21.03 20.37 14.92
CA MET A 63 -22.18 21.27 15.05
C MET A 63 -21.78 22.63 15.63
N GLY A 64 -20.91 22.65 16.65
CA GLY A 64 -20.41 23.89 17.25
C GLY A 64 -19.61 24.78 16.28
N MET A 65 -18.92 24.18 15.30
CA MET A 65 -18.17 24.94 14.28
C MET A 65 -19.06 25.51 13.16
N MET A 66 -20.32 25.07 13.02
CA MET A 66 -21.27 25.64 12.06
C MET A 66 -22.10 26.80 12.62
N ASP A 67 -22.20 26.95 13.94
CA ASP A 67 -23.02 28.00 14.57
C ASP A 67 -22.25 29.32 14.80
N GLU A 68 -20.91 29.28 14.78
CA GLU A 68 -20.07 30.47 15.07
C GLU A 68 -19.54 31.24 13.84
N ASN A 69 -19.73 30.76 12.60
CA ASN A 69 -19.34 31.50 11.40
C ASN A 69 -20.40 31.38 10.29
N GLY A 70 -21.47 32.14 10.43
CA GLY A 70 -22.47 32.34 9.39
C GLY A 70 -21.96 33.26 8.27
N GLU A 71 -21.11 32.74 7.38
CA GLU A 71 -20.78 33.39 6.11
C GLU A 71 -21.19 32.49 4.94
N GLU A 72 -22.19 32.97 4.19
CA GLU A 72 -22.58 32.46 2.87
C GLU A 72 -21.40 32.65 1.91
N MET A 73 -20.86 31.57 1.36
CA MET A 73 -19.81 31.67 0.32
C MET A 73 -20.43 31.43 -1.05
N ASP A 74 -20.49 32.52 -1.80
CA ASP A 74 -21.07 32.70 -3.13
C ASP A 74 -20.27 31.93 -4.21
N MET A 75 -20.97 31.34 -5.17
CA MET A 75 -20.40 30.62 -6.31
C MET A 75 -20.38 31.53 -7.53
N GLU A 76 -19.22 31.92 -8.07
CA GLU A 76 -19.06 32.26 -9.49
C GLU A 76 -17.60 32.52 -9.89
N GLN A 77 -17.00 31.58 -10.66
CA GLN A 77 -16.19 31.77 -11.89
C GLN A 77 -15.06 30.72 -12.04
N GLU A 78 -15.24 29.86 -13.05
CA GLU A 78 -14.25 28.99 -13.72
C GLU A 78 -13.41 29.80 -14.74
N PRO A 79 -12.22 29.35 -15.26
CA PRO A 79 -12.01 27.98 -15.77
C PRO A 79 -10.59 27.37 -15.65
N ASP A 80 -10.52 26.10 -16.04
CA ASP A 80 -9.34 25.28 -16.37
C ASP A 80 -8.61 24.55 -15.23
N ASP A 81 -9.13 23.38 -14.86
CA ASP A 81 -8.32 22.29 -14.31
C ASP A 81 -8.77 20.93 -14.90
N PRO A 82 -7.89 20.16 -15.59
CA PRO A 82 -8.25 18.96 -16.34
C PRO A 82 -8.52 17.70 -15.51
N ASP A 83 -8.59 17.79 -14.18
CA ASP A 83 -8.72 16.62 -13.28
C ASP A 83 -10.16 16.36 -12.76
N PHE A 84 -11.19 16.93 -13.39
CA PHE A 84 -12.57 16.67 -13.00
C PHE A 84 -13.15 15.40 -13.66
N VAL A 85 -13.22 14.31 -12.88
CA VAL A 85 -13.96 13.07 -13.24
C VAL A 85 -15.16 12.91 -12.30
N PRO A 86 -16.40 12.80 -12.81
CA PRO A 86 -17.59 12.70 -11.96
C PRO A 86 -17.67 11.31 -11.33
N GLY A 87 -17.59 11.23 -10.00
CA GLY A 87 -17.79 9.98 -9.25
C GLY A 87 -16.92 9.78 -8.00
N GLY A 88 -16.00 10.70 -7.68
CA GLY A 88 -15.18 10.64 -6.47
C GLY A 88 -15.75 11.50 -5.34
N ALA A 89 -15.94 10.92 -4.15
CA ALA A 89 -16.25 11.68 -2.94
C ALA A 89 -15.06 12.60 -2.60
N GLN A 90 -15.19 13.91 -2.86
CA GLN A 90 -14.21 14.88 -2.40
C GLN A 90 -14.35 15.05 -0.88
N THR A 91 -13.29 14.70 -0.14
CA THR A 91 -13.16 15.07 1.27
C THR A 91 -12.95 16.58 1.36
N PHE A 92 -13.81 17.25 2.13
CA PHE A 92 -13.76 18.69 2.35
C PHE A 92 -12.39 19.18 2.89
N PRO A 93 -12.02 20.46 2.67
CA PRO A 93 -10.71 21.07 3.04
C PRO A 93 -10.38 21.05 4.54
N PHE A 94 -11.32 20.67 5.40
CA PHE A 94 -11.16 20.59 6.85
C PHE A 94 -10.06 19.60 7.29
N LEU A 95 -9.89 18.50 6.54
CA LEU A 95 -8.88 17.47 6.84
C LEU A 95 -7.42 17.95 6.62
N GLN A 96 -7.21 18.98 5.80
CA GLN A 96 -5.87 19.51 5.53
C GLN A 96 -5.38 20.43 6.66
N ASN A 97 -6.28 21.16 7.32
CA ASN A 97 -5.92 22.11 8.38
C ASN A 97 -5.68 21.43 9.75
N MET A 98 -6.16 20.20 9.94
CA MET A 98 -5.88 19.39 11.14
C MET A 98 -4.51 18.70 11.06
N PHE A 99 -4.06 18.30 9.87
CA PHE A 99 -2.72 17.73 9.66
C PHE A 99 -1.58 18.77 9.61
N GLY A 100 -1.91 20.05 9.39
CA GLY A 100 -0.93 21.15 9.30
C GLY A 100 -0.48 21.77 10.63
N LYS A 101 -1.20 21.53 11.74
CA LYS A 101 -0.95 22.21 13.04
C LYS A 101 -0.23 21.36 14.10
N MET A 102 0.56 20.37 13.69
CA MET A 102 1.44 19.61 14.61
C MET A 102 2.94 19.96 14.49
N ASN A 103 3.30 20.95 13.67
CA ASN A 103 4.66 21.49 13.56
C ASN A 103 4.71 22.98 13.93
N ALA A 104 4.67 23.28 15.23
CA ALA A 104 5.12 24.55 15.76
C ALA A 104 5.76 24.32 17.15
N GLN A 105 7.00 24.76 17.28
CA GLN A 105 7.92 24.58 18.41
C GLN A 105 7.38 25.16 19.74
N PRO A 106 7.84 24.65 20.90
CA PRO A 106 7.95 25.46 22.10
C PRO A 106 9.40 25.89 22.36
N GLU A 107 9.51 27.07 22.93
CA GLU A 107 10.71 27.84 23.20
C GLU A 107 11.62 27.25 24.29
N ARG A 108 12.80 27.85 24.36
CA ARG A 108 13.95 27.57 25.25
C ARG A 108 13.58 27.71 26.72
N ASP A 109 14.05 26.78 27.54
CA ASP A 109 14.50 27.07 28.90
C ASP A 109 15.69 26.18 29.30
N GLN A 110 16.65 26.77 30.01
CA GLN A 110 17.92 26.14 30.41
C GLN A 110 17.80 25.59 31.83
N GLY A 111 18.13 24.30 32.04
CA GLY A 111 18.19 23.74 33.39
C GLY A 111 18.71 22.30 33.47
N ALA A 112 19.93 22.19 33.98
CA ALA A 112 20.71 21.04 34.49
C ALA A 112 20.14 19.60 34.57
N SER A 113 21.03 18.68 34.17
CA SER A 113 21.33 17.30 34.67
C SER A 113 20.22 16.25 34.81
N GLU A 114 20.32 15.16 34.04
CA GLU A 114 20.85 13.86 34.51
C GLU A 114 20.67 12.77 33.44
N ARG A 115 21.73 11.99 33.21
CA ARG A 115 21.78 10.88 32.25
C ARG A 115 20.88 9.72 32.70
N LYS A 116 19.87 9.37 31.91
CA LYS A 116 19.26 8.02 31.96
C LYS A 116 19.08 7.47 30.54
N LYS A 117 19.89 6.46 30.21
CA LYS A 117 19.85 5.68 28.97
C LYS A 117 18.45 5.07 28.81
N ARG A 118 17.70 5.50 27.80
CA ARG A 118 16.54 4.76 27.28
C ARG A 118 16.95 4.14 25.95
N HIS A 119 16.86 2.81 25.91
CA HIS A 119 16.98 2.03 24.69
C HIS A 119 15.95 2.54 23.69
N ALA A 120 16.41 2.99 22.54
CA ALA A 120 15.55 3.32 21.42
C ALA A 120 15.11 2.00 20.79
N ASP A 121 13.85 1.63 21.02
CA ASP A 121 13.16 0.66 20.17
C ASP A 121 13.15 1.22 18.74
N ALA A 122 14.00 0.64 17.89
CA ALA A 122 14.03 0.90 16.48
C ALA A 122 12.69 0.40 15.90
N LYS A 123 11.76 1.34 15.73
CA LYS A 123 10.49 1.12 15.02
C LYS A 123 10.85 0.71 13.58
N GLU A 124 10.88 -0.59 13.32
CA GLU A 124 11.06 -1.15 11.98
C GLU A 124 10.02 -0.51 11.06
N LYS A 125 10.53 0.28 10.11
CA LYS A 125 9.72 0.76 8.99
C LYS A 125 9.29 -0.49 8.21
N LYS A 126 8.04 -0.92 8.38
CA LYS A 126 7.45 -1.99 7.57
C LYS A 126 7.72 -1.67 6.09
N ALA A 127 8.43 -2.57 5.42
CA ALA A 127 8.68 -2.48 3.99
C ALA A 127 7.33 -2.35 3.25
N PRO A 128 7.30 -1.64 2.11
CA PRO A 128 6.12 -1.62 1.25
C PRO A 128 5.72 -3.06 0.95
N LYS A 129 4.45 -3.41 1.23
CA LYS A 129 3.93 -4.76 0.95
C LYS A 129 3.97 -4.99 -0.56
N ARG A 130 4.81 -5.93 -1.01
CA ARG A 130 4.96 -6.29 -2.43
C ARG A 130 3.99 -7.43 -2.74
N LYS A 131 2.78 -7.09 -3.13
CA LYS A 131 1.67 -8.05 -3.19
C LYS A 131 1.87 -9.03 -4.35
N PHE A 132 2.34 -8.56 -5.50
CA PHE A 132 2.51 -9.41 -6.68
C PHE A 132 3.73 -10.31 -6.56
N LEU A 133 4.88 -9.79 -6.13
CA LEU A 133 6.09 -10.58 -5.91
C LEU A 133 5.88 -11.67 -4.85
N GLU A 134 5.23 -11.36 -3.73
CA GLU A 134 4.93 -12.36 -2.69
C GLU A 134 3.95 -13.45 -3.16
N THR A 135 3.07 -13.14 -4.11
CA THR A 135 2.05 -14.09 -4.60
C THR A 135 2.55 -14.99 -5.72
N TYR A 136 3.35 -14.45 -6.65
CA TYR A 136 3.74 -15.13 -7.89
C TYR A 136 5.22 -15.50 -7.95
N CYS A 137 6.03 -15.02 -7.00
CA CYS A 137 7.45 -15.34 -6.94
C CYS A 137 7.82 -15.99 -5.61
N SER A 138 8.91 -16.75 -5.63
CA SER A 138 9.58 -17.26 -4.43
C SER A 138 10.91 -16.54 -4.25
N ASP A 139 11.11 -15.88 -3.12
CA ASP A 139 12.40 -15.24 -2.80
C ASP A 139 13.48 -16.28 -2.50
N LEU A 140 14.45 -16.43 -3.41
CA LEU A 140 15.60 -17.31 -3.24
C LEU A 140 16.66 -16.71 -2.32
N THR A 141 16.76 -15.39 -2.24
CA THR A 141 17.75 -14.71 -1.40
C THR A 141 17.38 -14.82 0.06
N GLN A 142 16.09 -14.69 0.38
CA GLN A 142 15.57 -14.92 1.72
C GLN A 142 15.75 -16.40 2.13
N LYS A 143 15.38 -17.35 1.26
CA LYS A 143 15.65 -18.78 1.48
C LYS A 143 17.14 -19.07 1.71
N ALA A 144 18.03 -18.38 1.00
CA ALA A 144 19.47 -18.50 1.20
C ALA A 144 19.92 -17.99 2.57
N ARG A 145 19.39 -16.84 3.02
CA ARG A 145 19.66 -16.28 4.36
C ARG A 145 19.15 -17.20 5.47
N ASP A 146 18.00 -17.82 5.24
CA ASP A 146 17.36 -18.77 6.15
C ASP A 146 18.00 -20.17 6.11
N ASN A 147 19.05 -20.38 5.31
CA ASN A 147 19.73 -21.67 5.10
C ASN A 147 18.79 -22.80 4.63
N GLN A 148 17.74 -22.45 3.87
CA GLN A 148 16.78 -23.40 3.30
C GLN A 148 17.16 -23.89 1.90
N LEU A 149 18.27 -23.39 1.33
CA LEU A 149 18.78 -23.83 0.04
C LEU A 149 19.87 -24.88 0.23
N ASP A 150 19.88 -25.88 -0.66
CA ASP A 150 20.91 -26.91 -0.68
C ASP A 150 22.28 -26.33 -1.06
N ARG A 151 23.34 -26.92 -0.52
CA ARG A 151 24.72 -26.52 -0.88
C ARG A 151 25.02 -26.94 -2.32
N ILE A 152 25.50 -25.99 -3.11
CA ILE A 152 25.83 -26.22 -4.52
C ILE A 152 27.32 -26.49 -4.66
N ILE A 153 27.65 -27.59 -5.35
CA ILE A 153 29.03 -28.05 -5.52
C ILE A 153 29.32 -28.13 -7.03
N GLY A 154 30.51 -27.67 -7.44
CA GLY A 154 31.01 -27.85 -8.81
C GLY A 154 30.34 -26.97 -9.88
N ARG A 155 29.74 -25.84 -9.49
CA ARG A 155 29.13 -24.86 -10.42
C ARG A 155 29.73 -23.45 -10.31
N ASP A 156 30.95 -23.37 -9.78
CA ASP A 156 31.57 -22.09 -9.45
C ASP A 156 31.88 -21.24 -10.68
N GLU A 157 32.26 -21.87 -11.79
CA GLU A 157 32.56 -21.21 -13.06
C GLU A 157 31.31 -20.60 -13.68
N GLU A 158 30.19 -21.33 -13.71
CA GLU A 158 28.92 -20.86 -14.24
C GLU A 158 28.36 -19.73 -13.37
N ILE A 159 28.35 -19.89 -12.04
CA ILE A 159 27.89 -18.85 -11.12
C ILE A 159 28.74 -17.58 -11.31
N TYR A 160 30.06 -17.71 -11.39
CA TYR A 160 30.95 -16.58 -11.64
C TYR A 160 30.66 -15.90 -12.98
N ARG A 161 30.44 -16.69 -14.03
CA ARG A 161 30.09 -16.18 -15.37
C ARG A 161 28.77 -15.41 -15.36
N VAL A 162 27.75 -15.91 -14.67
CA VAL A 162 26.44 -15.24 -14.56
C VAL A 162 26.58 -13.92 -13.79
N VAL A 163 27.28 -13.91 -12.66
CA VAL A 163 27.58 -12.68 -11.90
C VAL A 163 28.30 -11.65 -12.77
N GLN A 164 29.26 -12.09 -13.59
CA GLN A 164 29.97 -11.22 -14.53
C GLN A 164 29.02 -10.61 -15.57
N ILE A 165 28.07 -11.39 -16.10
CA ILE A 165 27.08 -10.91 -17.09
C ILE A 165 26.14 -9.88 -16.45
N LEU A 166 25.60 -10.15 -15.26
CA LEU A 166 24.70 -9.24 -14.53
C LEU A 166 25.36 -7.89 -14.23
N ASN A 167 26.67 -7.87 -14.04
CA ASN A 167 27.42 -6.64 -13.76
C ASN A 167 27.68 -5.77 -15.01
N ARG A 168 27.42 -6.28 -16.23
CA ARG A 168 27.63 -5.51 -17.47
C ARG A 168 26.70 -4.29 -17.54
N ARG A 169 27.09 -3.29 -18.36
CA ARG A 169 26.25 -2.13 -18.67
C ARG A 169 25.16 -2.46 -19.69
N THR A 170 25.48 -3.29 -20.68
CA THR A 170 24.58 -3.74 -21.75
C THR A 170 24.60 -5.26 -21.84
N LYS A 171 23.52 -5.86 -22.34
CA LYS A 171 23.35 -7.32 -22.43
C LYS A 171 23.62 -8.00 -21.07
N ASN A 172 23.01 -7.46 -20.03
CA ASN A 172 23.16 -7.90 -18.64
C ASN A 172 22.17 -9.00 -18.24
N ASN A 173 21.38 -9.53 -19.18
CA ASN A 173 20.41 -10.60 -18.95
C ASN A 173 21.02 -11.95 -19.35
N PRO A 174 21.47 -12.78 -18.39
CA PRO A 174 22.01 -14.10 -18.66
C PRO A 174 20.90 -15.08 -19.09
N CYS A 175 21.20 -15.97 -20.03
CA CYS A 175 20.32 -17.07 -20.42
C CYS A 175 21.08 -18.40 -20.29
N LEU A 176 20.59 -19.29 -19.43
CA LEU A 176 21.21 -20.59 -19.14
C LEU A 176 20.73 -21.66 -20.13
N ILE A 177 21.62 -22.12 -20.99
CA ILE A 177 21.35 -23.10 -22.04
C ILE A 177 21.89 -24.47 -21.60
N GLY A 178 21.22 -25.55 -22.01
CA GLY A 178 21.55 -26.93 -21.63
C GLY A 178 20.32 -27.84 -21.63
N GLU A 179 20.54 -29.14 -21.49
CA GLU A 179 19.49 -30.14 -21.41
C GLU A 179 18.57 -29.94 -20.19
N PRO A 180 17.32 -30.40 -20.23
CA PRO A 180 16.45 -30.39 -19.05
C PRO A 180 17.04 -31.28 -17.94
N GLY A 181 16.87 -30.88 -16.68
CA GLY A 181 17.34 -31.68 -15.53
C GLY A 181 18.81 -31.50 -15.15
N VAL A 182 19.62 -30.80 -15.94
CA VAL A 182 21.05 -30.55 -15.64
C VAL A 182 21.30 -29.59 -14.47
N GLY A 183 20.28 -29.19 -13.72
CA GLY A 183 20.40 -28.32 -12.54
C GLY A 183 20.65 -26.84 -12.85
N LYS A 184 20.02 -26.29 -13.88
CA LYS A 184 20.10 -24.84 -14.19
C LYS A 184 19.58 -23.98 -13.03
N THR A 185 18.54 -24.44 -12.33
CA THR A 185 17.98 -23.76 -11.15
C THR A 185 19.00 -23.64 -10.02
N ALA A 186 19.84 -24.66 -9.83
CA ALA A 186 20.89 -24.65 -8.82
C ALA A 186 21.90 -23.52 -9.04
N ILE A 187 22.10 -23.06 -10.28
CA ILE A 187 22.95 -21.89 -10.55
C ILE A 187 22.31 -20.62 -9.99
N ALA A 188 20.99 -20.44 -10.15
CA ALA A 188 20.26 -19.29 -9.60
C ALA A 188 20.28 -19.28 -8.07
N GLU A 189 20.07 -20.44 -7.45
CA GLU A 189 20.19 -20.63 -5.99
C GLU A 189 21.61 -20.33 -5.49
N GLY A 190 22.64 -20.70 -6.25
CA GLY A 190 24.03 -20.44 -5.91
C GLY A 190 24.39 -18.96 -5.95
N ILE A 191 23.82 -18.22 -6.90
CA ILE A 191 23.95 -16.77 -6.93
C ILE A 191 23.25 -16.16 -5.70
N ALA A 192 22.05 -16.65 -5.33
CA ALA A 192 21.33 -16.17 -4.15
C ALA A 192 22.12 -16.42 -2.86
N GLN A 193 22.77 -17.58 -2.72
CA GLN A 193 23.70 -17.86 -1.62
C GLN A 193 24.88 -16.89 -1.58
N ARG A 194 25.51 -16.60 -2.73
CA ARG A 194 26.63 -15.64 -2.79
C ARG A 194 26.18 -14.22 -2.44
N ILE A 195 24.99 -13.80 -2.85
CA ILE A 195 24.40 -12.51 -2.47
C ILE A 195 24.15 -12.48 -0.96
N ALA A 196 23.54 -13.51 -0.39
CA ALA A 196 23.27 -13.60 1.05
C ALA A 196 24.56 -13.54 1.89
N GLN A 197 25.65 -14.14 1.40
CA GLN A 197 26.98 -14.10 2.04
C GLN A 197 27.75 -12.79 1.78
N GLY A 198 27.25 -11.91 0.90
CA GLY A 198 27.96 -10.71 0.47
C GLY A 198 29.17 -10.97 -0.44
N ALA A 199 29.31 -12.19 -0.97
CA ALA A 199 30.37 -12.63 -1.86
C ALA A 199 30.09 -12.25 -3.35
N VAL A 200 29.63 -11.02 -3.58
CA VAL A 200 29.29 -10.48 -4.90
C VAL A 200 29.78 -9.04 -5.05
N PRO A 201 29.95 -8.53 -6.29
CA PRO A 201 30.30 -7.13 -6.51
C PRO A 201 29.26 -6.17 -5.92
N GLN A 202 29.69 -4.95 -5.57
CA GLN A 202 28.85 -3.92 -4.92
C GLN A 202 27.49 -3.70 -5.61
N LYS A 203 27.45 -3.73 -6.94
CA LYS A 203 26.20 -3.56 -7.73
C LYS A 203 25.11 -4.60 -7.39
N LEU A 204 25.50 -5.79 -6.95
CA LEU A 204 24.61 -6.93 -6.68
C LEU A 204 24.42 -7.21 -5.18
N LYS A 205 25.13 -6.50 -4.30
CA LYS A 205 25.18 -6.80 -2.88
C LYS A 205 23.82 -6.61 -2.19
N ASP A 206 23.09 -5.57 -2.57
CA ASP A 206 21.78 -5.23 -2.02
C ASP A 206 20.62 -5.62 -2.96
N LYS A 207 20.85 -6.62 -3.82
CA LYS A 207 19.83 -7.12 -4.75
C LYS A 207 19.21 -8.41 -4.24
N GLU A 208 18.00 -8.68 -4.69
CA GLU A 208 17.25 -9.89 -4.38
C GLU A 208 17.05 -10.71 -5.64
N ILE A 209 16.98 -12.03 -5.47
CA ILE A 209 16.68 -12.99 -6.52
C ILE A 209 15.35 -13.65 -6.20
N HIS A 210 14.41 -13.46 -7.12
CA HIS A 210 13.07 -14.02 -7.08
C HIS A 210 12.92 -15.06 -8.18
N LEU A 211 12.38 -16.23 -7.83
CA LEU A 211 12.00 -17.28 -8.77
C LEU A 211 10.54 -17.06 -9.17
N LEU A 212 10.30 -16.71 -10.43
CA LEU A 212 8.96 -16.50 -10.96
C LEU A 212 8.27 -17.84 -11.23
N ASP A 213 7.07 -18.02 -10.68
CA ASP A 213 6.21 -19.17 -10.98
C ASP A 213 5.21 -18.82 -12.08
N MET A 214 5.48 -19.33 -13.28
CA MET A 214 4.60 -19.17 -14.43
C MET A 214 3.26 -19.90 -14.25
N THR A 215 3.22 -20.99 -13.49
CA THR A 215 2.00 -21.76 -13.28
C THR A 215 1.03 -20.99 -12.39
N ALA A 216 1.53 -20.36 -11.32
CA ALA A 216 0.75 -19.47 -10.46
C ALA A 216 0.22 -18.24 -11.22
N LEU A 217 1.00 -17.68 -12.14
CA LEU A 217 0.56 -16.55 -12.96
C LEU A 217 -0.60 -16.89 -13.89
N VAL A 218 -0.57 -18.08 -14.49
CA VAL A 218 -1.61 -18.58 -15.42
C VAL A 218 -2.84 -19.10 -14.66
N ALA A 219 -2.65 -19.62 -13.44
CA ALA A 219 -3.74 -20.15 -12.63
C ALA A 219 -4.82 -19.07 -12.36
N GLY A 220 -6.07 -19.41 -12.62
CA GLY A 220 -7.21 -18.52 -12.36
C GLY A 220 -7.34 -17.33 -13.33
N THR A 221 -6.54 -17.24 -14.39
CA THR A 221 -6.82 -16.29 -15.47
C THR A 221 -7.91 -16.87 -16.37
N GLN A 222 -9.11 -16.29 -16.33
CA GLN A 222 -10.26 -16.73 -17.15
C GLN A 222 -10.54 -15.81 -18.32
N PHE A 223 -10.18 -14.53 -18.17
CA PHE A 223 -10.46 -13.49 -19.15
C PHE A 223 -9.18 -13.05 -19.86
N ARG A 224 -9.31 -12.73 -21.15
CA ARG A 224 -8.21 -12.18 -21.95
C ARG A 224 -7.70 -10.88 -21.31
N GLY A 225 -6.38 -10.74 -21.21
CA GLY A 225 -5.72 -9.57 -20.63
C GLY A 225 -5.45 -9.66 -19.11
N GLN A 226 -6.04 -10.62 -18.38
CA GLN A 226 -5.74 -10.80 -16.94
C GLN A 226 -4.30 -11.25 -16.69
N PHE A 227 -3.77 -12.11 -17.56
CA PHE A 227 -2.36 -12.51 -17.48
C PHE A 227 -1.43 -11.30 -17.67
N GLU A 228 -1.71 -10.48 -18.68
CA GLU A 228 -0.93 -9.28 -18.99
C GLU A 228 -0.98 -8.25 -17.86
N SER A 229 -2.15 -8.06 -17.23
CA SER A 229 -2.27 -7.14 -16.08
C SER A 229 -1.49 -7.62 -14.86
N ARG A 230 -1.45 -8.95 -14.59
CA ARG A 230 -0.60 -9.53 -13.54
C ARG A 230 0.88 -9.35 -13.83
N VAL A 231 1.31 -9.57 -15.07
CA VAL A 231 2.71 -9.36 -15.49
C VAL A 231 3.10 -7.89 -15.38
N LYS A 232 2.21 -6.96 -15.77
CA LYS A 232 2.45 -5.52 -15.56
C LYS A 232 2.60 -5.18 -14.08
N GLY A 233 1.70 -5.67 -13.23
CA GLY A 233 1.80 -5.47 -11.78
C GLY A 233 3.10 -6.02 -11.17
N LEU A 234 3.62 -7.13 -11.68
CA LEU A 234 4.94 -7.64 -11.29
C LEU A 234 6.09 -6.73 -11.70
N ILE A 235 6.04 -6.17 -12.92
CA ILE A 235 7.09 -5.27 -13.43
C ILE A 235 7.08 -3.96 -12.64
N ASP A 236 5.91 -3.46 -12.25
CA ASP A 236 5.77 -2.21 -11.49
C ASP A 236 6.34 -2.31 -10.06
N GLU A 237 6.50 -3.53 -9.51
CA GLU A 237 7.06 -3.77 -8.18
C GLU A 237 8.60 -3.90 -8.15
N VAL A 238 9.29 -3.91 -9.30
CA VAL A 238 10.74 -4.23 -9.44
C VAL A 238 11.62 -3.02 -9.77
#